data_AF-A0AAD0MTG2-F1
#
_entry.id   AF-A0AAD0MTG2-F1
#
_cell.length_a   1.000
_cell.length_b   1.000
_cell.length_c   1.000
_cell.angle_alpha   90.00
_cell.angle_beta   90.00
_cell.angle_gamma   90.00
#
_symmetry.space_group_name_H-M   'P 1'
#
loop_
_entity.id
_entity.type
_entity.pdbx_description
1 polymer ?
#
loop_
_entity_poly.entity_id
_entity_poly.type
_entity_poly.pdbx_seq_one_letter_code
_entity_poly.pdbx_strand_id
1 'polypeptide(L)' 'MATANTIAPKPIYAPKGCNSPIMTYLTEAERGSLERITRLEMRSMSATARMLMLRGIAQYDQETLSAD' A
#
# COMPACT_ATOMS: atom_id res chain seq x y z
N MET A 1 -20.26 -37.63 0.95
CA MET A 1 -20.40 -36.17 0.74
C MET A 1 -19.36 -35.46 1.60
N ALA A 2 -18.16 -35.23 1.07
CA ALA A 2 -17.11 -34.53 1.81
C ALA A 2 -17.36 -33.01 1.69
N THR A 3 -17.71 -32.36 2.79
CA THR A 3 -17.83 -30.90 2.86
C THR A 3 -16.45 -30.29 2.70
N ALA A 4 -16.22 -29.59 1.59
CA ALA A 4 -14.97 -28.92 1.32
C ALA A 4 -14.64 -27.94 2.46
N ASN A 5 -13.47 -28.11 3.07
CA ASN A 5 -12.89 -27.19 4.06
C ASN A 5 -12.70 -25.82 3.41
N THR A 6 -13.75 -25.01 3.43
CA THR A 6 -13.74 -23.68 2.83
C THR A 6 -13.15 -22.74 3.88
N ILE A 7 -11.86 -22.42 3.75
CA ILE A 7 -11.23 -21.38 4.57
C ILE A 7 -11.95 -20.07 4.25
N ALA A 8 -12.60 -19.48 5.25
CA ALA A 8 -13.24 -18.18 5.07
C ALA A 8 -12.20 -17.16 4.58
N PRO A 9 -12.49 -16.38 3.52
CA PRO A 9 -11.55 -15.39 3.03
C PRO A 9 -11.21 -14.40 4.14
N LYS A 10 -9.91 -14.20 4.38
CA LYS A 10 -9.46 -13.26 5.39
C LYS A 10 -9.97 -11.86 5.02
N PRO A 11 -10.58 -11.11 5.97
CA PRO A 11 -11.10 -9.79 5.67
C PRO A 11 -9.97 -8.90 5.13
N ILE A 12 -10.26 -8.24 4.01
CA ILE A 12 -9.34 -7.28 3.40
C ILE A 12 -9.41 -6.00 4.25
N TYR A 13 -8.33 -5.69 4.97
CA TYR A 13 -8.21 -4.46 5.76
C TYR A 13 -7.80 -3.27 4.87
N ALA A 14 -8.51 -3.07 3.77
CA ALA A 14 -8.33 -1.95 2.85
C ALA A 14 -9.46 -0.92 3.04
N PRO A 15 -9.20 0.37 2.76
CA PRO A 15 -10.25 1.38 2.73
C PRO A 15 -11.37 0.98 1.75
N LYS A 16 -12.62 1.43 2.03
CA LYS A 16 -13.77 1.16 1.16
C LYS A 16 -13.46 1.55 -0.29
N GLY A 17 -13.69 0.64 -1.22
CA GLY A 17 -13.44 0.83 -2.66
C GLY A 17 -12.02 0.52 -3.13
N CYS A 18 -11.07 0.24 -2.23
CA CYS A 18 -9.71 -0.18 -2.61
C CYS A 18 -9.65 -1.70 -2.84
N ASN A 19 -10.03 -2.15 -4.04
CA ASN A 19 -10.17 -3.58 -4.36
C ASN A 19 -9.07 -4.15 -5.29
N SER A 20 -8.14 -3.31 -5.74
CA SER A 20 -7.06 -3.71 -6.67
C SER A 20 -5.73 -3.80 -5.93
N PRO A 21 -5.30 -4.99 -5.48
CA PRO A 21 -4.02 -5.14 -4.77
C PRO A 21 -2.85 -4.98 -5.74
N ILE A 22 -1.76 -4.39 -5.25
CA ILE A 22 -0.47 -4.40 -5.92
C ILE A 22 0.53 -5.17 -5.05
N MET A 23 1.40 -5.94 -5.69
CA MET A 23 2.54 -6.57 -5.03
C MET A 23 3.79 -5.77 -5.34
N THR A 24 4.57 -5.43 -4.32
CA THR A 24 5.81 -4.66 -4.48
C THR A 24 6.87 -5.26 -3.58
N TYR A 25 8.00 -5.63 -4.16
CA TYR A 25 9.20 -6.02 -3.43
C TYR A 25 9.97 -4.75 -3.03
N LEU A 26 10.50 -4.74 -1.81
CA LEU A 26 11.30 -3.65 -1.27
C LEU A 26 12.65 -4.21 -0.85
N THR A 27 13.69 -3.42 -1.02
CA THR A 27 14.97 -3.64 -0.33
C THR A 27 14.78 -3.47 1.18
N GLU A 28 15.73 -3.97 1.97
CA GLU A 28 15.72 -3.83 3.43
C GLU A 28 15.73 -2.36 3.87
N ALA A 29 16.49 -1.51 3.17
CA ALA A 29 16.58 -0.08 3.48
C ALA A 29 15.26 0.66 3.22
N GLU A 30 14.60 0.37 2.10
CA GLU A 30 13.28 0.93 1.78
C GLU A 30 12.23 0.47 2.79
N ARG A 31 12.25 -0.81 3.16
CA ARG A 31 11.36 -1.36 4.19
C ARG A 31 11.59 -0.68 5.55
N GLY A 32 12.84 -0.53 5.97
CA GLY A 32 13.20 0.12 7.23
C GLY A 32 12.74 1.59 7.27
N SER A 33 12.84 2.29 6.14
CA SER A 33 12.32 3.66 6.00
C SER A 33 10.80 3.71 6.15
N LEU A 34 10.08 2.78 5.53
CA LEU A 34 8.63 2.67 5.63
C LEU A 34 8.17 2.35 7.07
N GLU A 35 8.86 1.43 7.76
CA GLU A 35 8.58 1.07 9.16
C GLU A 35 8.84 2.24 10.12
N ARG A 36 9.87 3.05 9.86
CA ARG A 36 10.14 4.27 10.63
C ARG A 36 8.98 5.27 10.50
N ILE A 37 8.50 5.54 9.28
CA ILE A 37 7.38 6.48 9.04
C ILE A 37 6.09 5.96 9.66
N THR A 38 5.82 4.66 9.49
CA THR A 38 4.66 3.97 10.06
C THR A 38 4.57 4.16 11.58
N ARG A 39 5.71 4.03 12.29
CA ARG A 39 5.78 4.28 13.74
C ARG A 39 5.53 5.73 14.11
N LEU A 40 6.09 6.68 13.35
CA LEU A 40 5.92 8.11 13.60
C LEU A 40 4.47 8.58 13.42
N GLU A 41 3.77 8.06 12.40
CA GLU A 41 2.41 8.48 12.05
C GLU A 41 1.30 7.65 12.73
N MET A 42 1.67 6.64 13.52
CA MET A 42 0.74 5.69 14.16
C MET A 42 -0.29 5.10 13.17
N ARG A 43 0.19 4.73 11.98
CA ARG A 43 -0.62 4.18 10.88
C ARG A 43 -0.12 2.79 10.50
N SER A 44 -0.92 1.96 9.84
CA SER A 44 -0.44 0.68 9.30
C SER A 44 0.53 0.87 8.13
N MET A 45 1.44 -0.09 7.91
CA MET A 45 2.41 -0.02 6.79
C MET A 45 1.72 0.10 5.43
N SER A 46 0.62 -0.63 5.20
CA SER A 46 -0.11 -0.59 3.93
C SER A 46 -0.75 0.78 3.67
N ALA A 47 -1.29 1.42 4.71
CA ALA A 47 -1.88 2.75 4.57
C ALA A 47 -0.80 3.83 4.42
N THR A 48 0.36 3.69 5.10
CA THR A 48 1.53 4.55 4.89
C THR A 48 2.08 4.42 3.46
N ALA A 49 2.27 3.19 2.97
CA ALA A 49 2.75 2.93 1.61
C ALA A 49 1.81 3.51 0.56
N ARG A 50 0.50 3.31 0.71
CA ARG A 50 -0.50 3.90 -0.18
C ARG A 50 -0.44 5.42 -0.18
N MET A 51 -0.29 6.04 0.98
CA MET A 51 -0.18 7.50 1.10
C MET A 51 1.05 8.02 0.35
N LEU A 52 2.22 7.40 0.55
CA LEU A 52 3.45 7.79 -0.12
C LEU A 52 3.36 7.59 -1.65
N MET A 53 2.77 6.47 -2.09
CA MET A 53 2.53 6.20 -3.51
C MET A 53 1.66 7.28 -4.16
N LEU A 54 0.55 7.67 -3.51
CA LEU A 54 -0.33 8.72 -4.04
C LEU A 54 0.38 10.08 -4.13
N ARG A 55 1.23 10.41 -3.16
CA ARG A 55 2.06 11.62 -3.23
C ARG A 55 3.07 11.57 -4.36
N GLY A 56 3.73 10.42 -4.56
CA GLY A 56 4.67 10.21 -5.66
C GLY A 56 4.01 10.36 -7.04
N ILE A 57 2.80 9.83 -7.21
CA ILE A 57 2.01 10.01 -8.46
C ILE A 57 1.71 11.50 -8.68
N ALA A 58 1.19 12.19 -7.66
CA ALA A 58 0.88 13.62 -7.78
C ALA A 58 2.12 14.47 -8.11
N GLN A 59 3.28 14.14 -7.52
CA GLN A 59 4.55 14.80 -7.83
C GLN A 59 5.00 14.50 -9.27
N TYR A 60 4.93 13.24 -9.71
CA TYR A 60 5.26 12.85 -11.07
C TYR A 60 4.39 13.58 -12.10
N ASP A 61 3.08 13.67 -11.86
CA ASP A 61 2.15 14.38 -12.72
C ASP A 61 2.50 15.88 -12.80
N GLN A 62 2.85 16.51 -11.67
CA GLN A 62 3.28 17.91 -11.64
C GLN A 62 4.57 18.14 -12.44
N GLU A 63 5.58 17.29 -12.24
CA GLU A 63 6.87 17.41 -12.91
C GLU A 63 6.74 17.15 -14.42
N THR A 64 5.89 16.20 -14.82
CA THR A 64 5.67 15.85 -16.22
C THR A 64 4.83 16.90 -16.95
N LEU A 65 3.73 17.38 -16.34
CA LEU A 65 2.91 18.45 -16.91
C LEU A 65 3.62 19.81 -16.97
N SER A 66 4.66 20.02 -16.15
CA SER A 66 5.48 21.24 -16.20
C SER A 66 6.62 21.14 -17.22
N ALA A 67 6.86 19.96 -17.79
CA ALA A 67 7.92 19.69 -18.76
C ALA A 67 7.43 19.75 -20.23
N ASP A 68 6.11 19.85 -20.43
CA ASP A 68 5.43 20.13 -21.71
C ASP A 68 5.03 21.60 -21.81
#